data_AF-A0A2T7PGZ2-F1
#
_entry.id   AF-A0A2T7PGZ2-F1
#
_cell.length_a   1.000
_cell.length_b   1.000
_cell.length_c   1.000
_cell.angle_alpha   90.00
_cell.angle_beta   90.00
_cell.angle_gamma   90.00
#
_symmetry.space_group_name_H-M   'P 1'
#
loop_
_entity.id
_entity.type
_entity.pdbx_description
1 polymer ?
#
loop_
_entity_poly.entity_id
_entity_poly.type
_entity_poly.pdbx_seq_one_letter_code
_entity_poly.pdbx_strand_id
1 'polypeptide(L)'
;VISRLYMPYTSDELHHTGWNACSSCYDDPSKTRDKMIMPCLDGDRVYVVDMGVDPREPRLVSECVLLSGGFILLDGHDFEILNNWERGEAVPEFGYDFWYQPRHNIMVSSSWGAPRAWKKGFSLDDVKIGLYGRTLTFWDWTKHTIKQSIDLGPDGLIPLEVRFLHDPDSSQAFVGCALSSTVFRIFKKQAIEKVISVPSKSVEGWALPDMPGLITDILISLDDRFLYFSNWLHGDIRQYDITDTRNPRLVGQIWLGGSFCRDSQVKVIDDKERKDQPKPIILNNGKRLEGGPQMIQLSLDGKRLYVTNSLYSAWDVQFYPDMVKNGSVMLQIDVDTEKGGLSLNKNFLVDFGDEPQGPVLAHEIRYPGGDCTSDIWL
;
A
#
# COMPACT_ATOMS: atom_id res chain seq x y z
N VAL A 1 7.67 9.05 -18.76
CA VAL A 1 6.86 10.17 -18.24
C VAL A 1 6.45 11.06 -19.41
N ILE A 2 5.15 11.31 -19.60
CA ILE A 2 4.63 12.14 -20.70
C ILE A 2 4.24 13.55 -20.26
N SER A 3 3.93 13.74 -18.98
CA SER A 3 3.61 15.02 -18.35
C SER A 3 3.93 14.96 -16.85
N ARG A 4 3.98 16.12 -16.21
CA ARG A 4 4.21 16.30 -14.77
C ARG A 4 3.30 17.42 -14.28
N LEU A 5 2.56 17.16 -13.22
CA LEU A 5 1.79 18.18 -12.52
C LEU A 5 2.49 18.49 -11.21
N TYR A 6 3.09 19.68 -11.10
CA TYR A 6 3.76 20.13 -9.90
C TYR A 6 2.75 20.70 -8.91
N MET A 7 2.81 20.23 -7.66
CA MET A 7 2.00 20.79 -6.58
C MET A 7 2.53 22.17 -6.16
N PRO A 8 1.65 23.08 -5.69
CA PRO A 8 2.04 24.45 -5.35
C PRO A 8 2.89 24.54 -4.06
N TYR A 9 2.84 23.53 -3.19
CA TYR A 9 3.51 23.55 -1.89
C TYR A 9 4.51 22.39 -1.74
N THR A 10 5.54 22.62 -0.93
CA THR A 10 6.54 21.61 -0.56
C THR A 10 6.14 20.91 0.74
N SER A 11 6.73 19.73 0.97
CA SER A 11 6.58 18.98 2.24
C SER A 11 5.17 18.45 2.52
N ASP A 12 4.38 18.24 1.47
CA ASP A 12 3.05 17.64 1.60
C ASP A 12 3.05 16.12 1.79
N GLU A 13 4.07 15.43 1.26
CA GLU A 13 4.15 13.96 1.23
C GLU A 13 2.90 13.36 0.54
N LEU A 14 2.83 13.47 -0.79
CA LEU A 14 1.85 12.71 -1.57
C LEU A 14 2.11 11.21 -1.38
N HIS A 15 1.07 10.45 -1.06
CA HIS A 15 1.20 9.06 -0.66
C HIS A 15 0.14 8.19 -1.35
N HIS A 16 -1.09 8.15 -0.83
CA HIS A 16 -2.24 7.50 -1.45
C HIS A 16 -3.17 8.52 -2.11
N THR A 17 -3.89 8.04 -3.13
CA THR A 17 -4.76 8.80 -4.03
C THR A 17 -5.93 7.93 -4.46
N GLY A 18 -7.04 8.55 -4.86
CA GLY A 18 -8.23 7.83 -5.29
C GLY A 18 -9.04 8.60 -6.31
N TRP A 19 -9.91 7.91 -7.03
CA TRP A 19 -10.83 8.52 -7.97
C TRP A 19 -12.06 9.11 -7.25
N ASN A 20 -12.60 10.22 -7.75
CA ASN A 20 -13.86 10.79 -7.26
C ASN A 20 -15.06 9.85 -7.44
N ALA A 21 -15.04 9.04 -8.49
CA ALA A 21 -16.07 8.06 -8.79
C ALA A 21 -15.45 6.77 -9.34
N CYS A 22 -16.09 5.65 -9.07
CA CYS A 22 -15.66 4.34 -9.54
C CYS A 22 -16.86 3.41 -9.78
N SER A 23 -16.60 2.11 -9.93
CA SER A 23 -17.65 1.10 -10.15
C SER A 23 -18.75 1.07 -9.08
N SER A 24 -18.54 1.69 -7.91
CA SER A 24 -19.56 1.81 -6.87
C SER A 24 -20.73 2.72 -7.27
N CYS A 25 -20.56 3.55 -8.30
CA CYS A 25 -21.61 4.41 -8.86
C CYS A 25 -22.32 3.78 -10.07
N TYR A 26 -22.33 2.45 -10.21
CA TYR A 26 -22.82 1.72 -11.39
C TYR A 26 -24.28 2.04 -11.79
N ASP A 27 -25.10 2.51 -10.86
CA ASP A 27 -26.51 2.87 -11.06
C ASP A 27 -26.76 4.39 -11.15
N ASP A 28 -25.71 5.21 -11.04
CA ASP A 28 -25.79 6.68 -11.14
C ASP A 28 -25.05 7.20 -12.40
N PRO A 29 -25.77 7.41 -13.51
CA PRO A 29 -25.18 7.89 -14.77
C PRO A 29 -24.70 9.35 -14.70
N SER A 30 -25.00 10.09 -13.62
CA SER A 30 -24.49 11.45 -13.44
C SER A 30 -23.04 11.48 -12.94
N LYS A 31 -22.52 10.35 -12.45
CA LYS A 31 -21.16 10.23 -11.94
C LYS A 31 -20.19 9.86 -13.05
N THR A 32 -19.04 10.51 -13.05
CA THR A 32 -17.95 10.25 -14.00
C THR A 32 -16.64 10.18 -13.24
N ARG A 33 -15.81 9.20 -13.57
CA ARG A 33 -14.43 9.13 -13.11
C ARG A 33 -13.59 10.11 -13.92
N ASP A 34 -13.31 11.26 -13.33
CA ASP A 34 -12.60 12.33 -14.03
C ASP A 34 -11.74 13.21 -13.11
N LYS A 35 -11.81 13.01 -11.79
CA LYS A 35 -10.98 13.70 -10.81
C LYS A 35 -10.19 12.71 -9.97
N MET A 36 -8.90 13.01 -9.78
CA MET A 36 -8.05 12.35 -8.81
C MET A 36 -8.04 13.17 -7.52
N ILE A 37 -8.31 12.50 -6.40
CA ILE A 37 -8.27 13.05 -5.05
C ILE A 37 -6.93 12.65 -4.43
N MET A 38 -6.12 13.64 -4.06
CA MET A 38 -4.74 13.44 -3.63
C MET A 38 -4.51 14.09 -2.26
N PRO A 39 -4.84 13.37 -1.16
CA PRO A 39 -4.50 13.81 0.19
C PRO A 39 -2.99 13.77 0.43
N CYS A 40 -2.54 14.67 1.31
CA CYS A 40 -1.14 14.84 1.69
C CYS A 40 -0.92 14.24 3.08
N LEU A 41 0.00 13.29 3.22
CA LEU A 41 0.17 12.54 4.47
C LEU A 41 0.84 13.38 5.57
N ASP A 42 1.75 14.28 5.21
CA ASP A 42 2.41 15.18 6.17
C ASP A 42 1.75 16.54 6.30
N GLY A 43 0.95 16.92 5.30
CA GLY A 43 0.12 18.11 5.31
C GLY A 43 -1.30 17.86 5.80
N ASP A 44 -2.09 18.92 5.75
CA ASP A 44 -3.55 18.92 5.92
C ASP A 44 -4.26 19.16 4.57
N ARG A 45 -3.53 19.13 3.46
CA ARG A 45 -4.07 19.44 2.13
C ARG A 45 -4.62 18.21 1.42
N VAL A 46 -5.70 18.43 0.68
CA VAL A 46 -6.18 17.52 -0.35
C VAL A 46 -6.23 18.27 -1.67
N TYR A 47 -5.53 17.76 -2.67
CA TYR A 47 -5.59 18.28 -4.02
C TYR A 47 -6.63 17.53 -4.84
N VAL A 48 -7.36 18.26 -5.67
CA VAL A 48 -8.25 17.70 -6.68
C VAL A 48 -7.65 17.99 -8.05
N VAL A 49 -7.37 16.92 -8.79
CA VAL A 49 -6.72 16.99 -10.10
C VAL A 49 -7.69 16.53 -11.18
N ASP A 50 -7.89 17.35 -12.20
CA ASP A 50 -8.64 16.99 -13.39
C ASP A 50 -7.85 16.06 -14.30
N MET A 51 -8.50 14.93 -14.60
CA MET A 51 -8.05 13.87 -15.50
C MET A 51 -9.04 13.66 -16.66
N GLY A 52 -10.18 14.37 -16.68
CA GLY A 52 -11.27 14.16 -17.63
C GLY A 52 -11.08 14.83 -18.98
N VAL A 53 -10.45 16.01 -19.02
CA VAL A 53 -10.27 16.78 -20.27
C VAL A 53 -9.16 16.18 -21.12
N ASP A 54 -7.96 16.02 -20.56
CA ASP A 54 -6.87 15.28 -21.17
C ASP A 54 -6.10 14.51 -20.08
N PRO A 55 -6.27 13.17 -19.98
CA PRO A 55 -5.56 12.37 -18.98
C PRO A 55 -4.04 12.34 -19.20
N ARG A 56 -3.54 12.83 -20.35
CA ARG A 56 -2.11 12.97 -20.63
C ARG A 56 -1.56 14.30 -20.15
N GLU A 57 -2.40 15.29 -19.80
CA GLU A 57 -2.00 16.58 -19.25
C GLU A 57 -2.90 16.95 -18.05
N PRO A 58 -2.73 16.29 -16.89
CA PRO A 58 -3.53 16.55 -15.69
C PRO A 58 -3.39 17.97 -15.18
N ARG A 59 -4.47 18.51 -14.58
CA ARG A 59 -4.49 19.90 -14.07
C ARG A 59 -5.03 19.96 -12.66
N LEU A 60 -4.35 20.68 -11.78
CA LEU A 60 -4.90 21.01 -10.47
C LEU A 60 -6.13 21.90 -10.65
N VAL A 61 -7.26 21.52 -10.06
CA VAL A 61 -8.52 22.29 -10.16
C VAL A 61 -8.95 22.91 -8.85
N SER A 62 -8.68 22.26 -7.73
CA SER A 62 -8.93 22.81 -6.40
C SER A 62 -8.04 22.17 -5.36
N GLU A 63 -8.00 22.79 -4.20
CA GLU A 63 -7.38 22.27 -3.00
C GLU A 63 -8.26 22.62 -1.79
N CYS A 64 -8.26 21.77 -0.78
CA CYS A 64 -8.90 22.05 0.49
C CYS A 64 -8.00 21.64 1.65
N VAL A 65 -8.27 22.21 2.83
CA VAL A 65 -7.49 21.99 4.05
C VAL A 65 -8.35 21.27 5.08
N LEU A 66 -7.90 20.11 5.51
CA LEU A 66 -8.53 19.26 6.51
C LEU A 66 -8.40 19.89 7.91
N LEU A 67 -9.49 19.87 8.66
CA LEU A 67 -9.56 20.46 10.00
C LEU A 67 -9.67 19.41 11.13
N SER A 68 -9.86 18.14 10.76
CA SER A 68 -10.04 17.00 11.67
C SER A 68 -9.33 15.77 11.12
N GLY A 69 -9.08 14.77 11.97
CA GLY A 69 -8.71 13.42 11.55
C GLY A 69 -9.96 12.52 11.45
N GLY A 70 -9.79 11.30 10.92
CA GLY A 70 -10.89 10.34 10.74
C GLY A 70 -11.19 10.07 9.26
N PHE A 71 -12.42 9.66 8.93
CA PHE A 71 -12.85 9.45 7.55
C PHE A 71 -13.60 10.68 7.05
N ILE A 72 -12.93 11.54 6.29
CA ILE A 72 -13.51 12.82 5.87
C ILE A 72 -14.25 12.65 4.55
N LEU A 73 -15.48 13.17 4.47
CA LEU A 73 -16.28 13.17 3.26
C LEU A 73 -16.10 14.48 2.50
N LEU A 74 -15.87 14.36 1.19
CA LEU A 74 -15.89 15.47 0.24
C LEU A 74 -17.20 15.42 -0.56
N ASP A 75 -17.74 16.58 -0.91
CA ASP A 75 -18.88 16.66 -1.81
C ASP A 75 -18.51 16.12 -3.21
N GLY A 76 -19.41 15.34 -3.80
CA GLY A 76 -19.15 14.68 -5.08
C GLY A 76 -19.26 15.58 -6.31
N HIS A 77 -19.57 16.87 -6.15
CA HIS A 77 -19.68 17.86 -7.22
C HIS A 77 -18.61 18.95 -7.11
N ASP A 78 -18.48 19.60 -5.96
CA ASP A 78 -17.52 20.70 -5.76
C ASP A 78 -16.30 20.35 -4.89
N PHE A 79 -16.27 19.15 -4.30
CA PHE A 79 -15.18 18.63 -3.46
C PHE A 79 -14.92 19.45 -2.18
N GLU A 80 -15.89 20.26 -1.76
CA GLU A 80 -15.84 20.90 -0.45
C GLU A 80 -15.95 19.86 0.67
N ILE A 81 -15.33 20.17 1.81
CA ILE A 81 -15.38 19.29 2.99
C ILE A 81 -16.78 19.32 3.57
N LEU A 82 -17.42 18.16 3.66
CA LEU A 82 -18.75 18.02 4.26
C LEU A 82 -18.65 17.83 5.78
N ASN A 83 -18.20 16.65 6.19
CA ASN A 83 -18.06 16.23 7.58
C ASN A 83 -17.28 14.91 7.64
N ASN A 84 -17.06 14.41 8.86
CA ASN A 84 -16.59 13.06 9.06
C ASN A 84 -17.72 12.05 8.76
N TRP A 85 -17.37 10.94 8.13
CA TRP A 85 -18.25 9.81 7.86
C TRP A 85 -18.65 9.13 9.16
N GLU A 86 -17.70 8.89 10.06
CA GLU A 86 -17.94 8.24 11.34
C GLU A 86 -18.84 9.06 12.28
N ARG A 87 -19.61 8.35 13.09
CA ARG A 87 -20.59 8.88 14.04
C ARG A 87 -20.41 8.25 15.41
N GLY A 88 -20.82 8.98 16.44
CA GLY A 88 -20.74 8.56 17.83
C GLY A 88 -19.48 9.06 18.53
N GLU A 89 -19.31 8.67 19.79
CA GLU A 89 -18.20 9.14 20.64
C GLU A 89 -16.96 8.22 20.58
N ALA A 90 -17.12 7.00 20.07
CA ALA A 90 -16.04 6.03 20.00
C ALA A 90 -15.09 6.36 18.85
N VAL A 91 -13.80 6.47 19.16
CA VAL A 91 -12.73 6.76 18.19
C VAL A 91 -11.71 5.63 18.23
N PRO A 92 -11.20 5.14 17.08
CA PRO A 92 -10.10 4.20 17.06
C PRO A 92 -8.85 4.79 17.69
N GLU A 93 -8.00 3.94 18.26
CA GLU A 93 -6.73 4.39 18.85
C GLU A 93 -5.82 5.06 17.80
N PHE A 94 -5.71 4.43 16.62
CA PHE A 94 -5.02 4.96 15.45
C PHE A 94 -5.82 4.63 14.19
N GLY A 95 -5.52 5.32 13.09
CA GLY A 95 -6.00 5.01 11.74
C GLY A 95 -4.86 4.72 10.78
N TYR A 96 -5.18 4.12 9.63
CA TYR A 96 -4.31 4.02 8.46
C TYR A 96 -5.15 3.86 7.20
N ASP A 97 -5.49 2.61 6.84
CA ASP A 97 -6.26 2.27 5.64
C ASP A 97 -7.67 1.84 6.03
N PHE A 98 -8.58 1.86 5.07
CA PHE A 98 -9.91 1.30 5.21
C PHE A 98 -10.44 0.75 3.90
N TRP A 99 -11.28 -0.27 4.03
CA TRP A 99 -12.02 -0.83 2.92
C TRP A 99 -13.41 -1.24 3.39
N TYR A 100 -14.39 -1.20 2.49
CA TYR A 100 -15.78 -1.48 2.82
C TYR A 100 -16.46 -2.44 1.84
N GLN A 101 -17.47 -3.16 2.33
CA GLN A 101 -18.28 -4.09 1.54
C GLN A 101 -19.77 -3.88 1.86
N PRO A 102 -20.47 -3.00 1.12
CA PRO A 102 -21.81 -2.55 1.51
C PRO A 102 -22.88 -3.64 1.55
N ARG A 103 -22.82 -4.66 0.66
CA ARG A 103 -23.73 -5.82 0.72
C ARG A 103 -23.70 -6.56 2.05
N HIS A 104 -22.61 -6.43 2.81
CA HIS A 104 -22.45 -7.01 4.14
C HIS A 104 -22.53 -5.99 5.29
N ASN A 105 -22.90 -4.75 4.99
CA ASN A 105 -23.02 -3.65 5.95
C ASN A 105 -21.78 -3.50 6.86
N ILE A 106 -20.61 -3.49 6.23
CA ILE A 106 -19.31 -3.49 6.92
C ILE A 106 -18.32 -2.55 6.26
N MET A 107 -17.58 -1.83 7.10
CA MET A 107 -16.27 -1.28 6.76
C MET A 107 -15.26 -1.82 7.79
N VAL A 108 -14.02 -2.01 7.36
CA VAL A 108 -12.89 -2.37 8.22
C VAL A 108 -11.83 -1.31 8.04
N SER A 109 -11.27 -0.81 9.14
CA SER A 109 -10.11 0.07 9.12
C SER A 109 -8.97 -0.49 9.95
N SER A 110 -7.75 -0.20 9.53
CA SER A 110 -6.51 -0.66 10.17
C SER A 110 -5.83 0.46 10.96
N SER A 111 -4.65 0.18 11.51
CA SER A 111 -3.98 1.04 12.49
C SER A 111 -2.47 1.05 12.28
N TRP A 112 -1.89 2.17 11.86
CA TRP A 112 -0.44 2.29 11.75
C TRP A 112 0.21 2.69 13.07
N GLY A 113 -0.05 3.91 13.55
CA GLY A 113 0.55 4.43 14.78
C GLY A 113 0.40 5.94 14.93
N ALA A 114 0.90 6.47 16.03
CA ALA A 114 0.84 7.89 16.34
C ALA A 114 1.74 8.70 15.38
N PRO A 115 1.25 9.79 14.77
CA PRO A 115 2.05 10.64 13.87
C PRO A 115 3.42 11.05 14.43
N ARG A 116 3.47 11.46 15.70
CA ARG A 116 4.72 11.82 16.39
C ARG A 116 5.76 10.69 16.46
N ALA A 117 5.36 9.43 16.28
CA ALA A 117 6.25 8.28 16.30
C ALA A 117 6.82 8.00 14.91
N TRP A 118 5.98 7.91 13.88
CA TRP A 118 6.45 7.54 12.53
C TRP A 118 7.06 8.72 11.75
N LYS A 119 6.67 9.98 12.01
CA LYS A 119 7.21 11.18 11.32
C LYS A 119 8.71 11.41 11.55
N LYS A 120 9.29 10.83 12.61
CA LYS A 120 10.72 10.97 12.95
C LYS A 120 11.56 9.74 12.52
N GLY A 121 10.96 8.78 11.83
CA GLY A 121 11.56 7.47 11.53
C GLY A 121 11.13 6.38 12.52
N PHE A 122 11.36 5.13 12.13
CA PHE A 122 11.01 3.95 12.89
C PHE A 122 11.90 3.77 14.13
N SER A 123 11.28 3.44 15.27
CA SER A 123 11.96 3.12 16.53
C SER A 123 11.27 1.95 17.24
N LEU A 124 12.06 0.95 17.64
CA LEU A 124 11.55 -0.14 18.47
C LEU A 124 11.08 0.33 19.84
N ASP A 125 11.65 1.40 20.38
CA ASP A 125 11.24 1.88 21.69
C ASP A 125 9.83 2.48 21.61
N ASP A 126 9.49 3.16 20.52
CA ASP A 126 8.13 3.64 20.26
C ASP A 126 7.14 2.47 20.10
N VAL A 127 7.57 1.34 19.51
CA VAL A 127 6.77 0.10 19.47
C VAL A 127 6.52 -0.43 20.89
N LYS A 128 7.56 -0.51 21.74
CA LYS A 128 7.44 -1.04 23.12
C LYS A 128 6.52 -0.20 24.01
N ILE A 129 6.46 1.11 23.79
CA ILE A 129 5.57 2.01 24.54
C ILE A 129 4.19 2.20 23.90
N GLY A 130 3.85 1.38 22.88
CA GLY A 130 2.50 1.33 22.30
C GLY A 130 2.16 2.48 21.34
N LEU A 131 3.15 3.09 20.67
CA LEU A 131 2.89 4.14 19.68
C LEU A 131 2.64 3.60 18.26
N TYR A 132 2.65 2.28 18.09
CA TYR A 132 2.31 1.60 16.85
C TYR A 132 1.11 0.68 17.06
N GLY A 133 0.20 0.67 16.09
CA GLY A 133 -1.06 -0.05 16.16
C GLY A 133 -0.92 -1.55 15.90
N ARG A 134 -1.95 -2.29 16.33
CA ARG A 134 -2.11 -3.73 16.12
C ARG A 134 -3.58 -4.17 16.04
N THR A 135 -4.47 -3.23 15.71
CA THR A 135 -5.91 -3.37 15.88
C THR A 135 -6.62 -3.19 14.54
N LEU A 136 -7.63 -4.02 14.29
CA LEU A 136 -8.62 -3.75 13.24
C LEU A 136 -9.91 -3.23 13.88
N THR A 137 -10.49 -2.19 13.31
CA THR A 137 -11.78 -1.66 13.74
C THR A 137 -12.85 -1.99 12.71
N PHE A 138 -13.94 -2.57 13.19
CA PHE A 138 -15.09 -2.97 12.39
C PHE A 138 -16.21 -1.97 12.59
N TRP A 139 -16.77 -1.50 11.48
CA TRP A 139 -17.78 -0.44 11.46
C TRP A 139 -19.10 -0.96 10.91
N ASP A 140 -20.20 -0.42 11.41
CA ASP A 140 -21.49 -0.52 10.75
C ASP A 140 -21.52 0.46 9.57
N TRP A 141 -21.48 -0.06 8.34
CA TRP A 141 -21.44 0.79 7.15
C TRP A 141 -22.65 1.72 7.03
N THR A 142 -23.83 1.29 7.48
CA THR A 142 -25.08 2.05 7.37
C THR A 142 -25.22 3.07 8.50
N LYS A 143 -24.82 2.69 9.72
CA LYS A 143 -24.94 3.58 10.90
C LYS A 143 -23.73 4.50 11.07
N HIS A 144 -22.61 4.15 10.44
CA HIS A 144 -21.31 4.81 10.52
C HIS A 144 -20.71 4.77 11.93
N THR A 145 -20.98 3.72 12.69
CA THR A 145 -20.55 3.57 14.09
C THR A 145 -19.64 2.37 14.26
N ILE A 146 -18.68 2.43 15.18
CA ILE A 146 -17.86 1.27 15.56
C ILE A 146 -18.76 0.15 16.11
N LYS A 147 -18.59 -1.06 15.56
CA LYS A 147 -19.19 -2.31 16.07
C LYS A 147 -18.29 -2.98 17.10
N GLN A 148 -17.01 -3.10 16.77
CA GLN A 148 -15.98 -3.69 17.62
C GLN A 148 -14.59 -3.34 17.10
N SER A 149 -13.59 -3.48 17.97
CA SER A 149 -12.18 -3.44 17.60
C SER A 149 -11.51 -4.72 18.10
N ILE A 150 -10.64 -5.30 17.28
CA ILE A 150 -9.97 -6.56 17.56
C ILE A 150 -8.47 -6.34 17.54
N ASP A 151 -7.82 -6.64 18.67
CA ASP A 151 -6.37 -6.69 18.81
C ASP A 151 -5.84 -7.98 18.17
N LEU A 152 -4.95 -7.85 17.19
CA LEU A 152 -4.36 -8.98 16.45
C LEU A 152 -3.19 -9.63 17.20
N GLY A 153 -2.84 -9.12 18.38
CA GLY A 153 -1.75 -9.62 19.21
C GLY A 153 -0.36 -9.34 18.61
N PRO A 154 0.69 -10.04 19.10
CA PRO A 154 2.07 -9.82 18.65
C PRO A 154 2.30 -10.21 17.19
N ASP A 155 1.42 -11.01 16.62
CA ASP A 155 1.49 -11.44 15.24
C ASP A 155 0.90 -10.42 14.26
N GLY A 156 0.19 -9.39 14.71
CA GLY A 156 -0.45 -8.39 13.86
C GLY A 156 0.01 -6.97 14.13
N LEU A 157 1.32 -6.78 14.29
CA LEU A 157 1.93 -5.46 14.49
C LEU A 157 1.93 -4.66 13.18
N ILE A 158 1.46 -3.41 13.26
CA ILE A 158 1.32 -2.45 12.15
C ILE A 158 0.46 -3.02 11.01
N PRO A 159 -0.83 -3.30 11.23
CA PRO A 159 -1.75 -3.63 10.14
C PRO A 159 -1.91 -2.40 9.25
N LEU A 160 -1.55 -2.55 7.98
CA LEU A 160 -1.61 -1.50 6.97
C LEU A 160 -2.80 -1.77 6.04
N GLU A 161 -2.54 -2.21 4.82
CA GLU A 161 -3.52 -2.33 3.75
C GLU A 161 -4.56 -3.44 4.03
N VAL A 162 -5.84 -3.08 3.94
CA VAL A 162 -6.98 -3.99 4.03
C VAL A 162 -7.57 -4.16 2.62
N ARG A 163 -7.80 -5.40 2.19
CA ARG A 163 -8.37 -5.72 0.88
C ARG A 163 -9.48 -6.73 1.01
N PHE A 164 -10.70 -6.34 0.66
CA PHE A 164 -11.79 -7.30 0.47
C PHE A 164 -11.59 -8.09 -0.82
N LEU A 165 -12.16 -9.30 -0.87
CA LEU A 165 -12.41 -9.93 -2.15
C LEU A 165 -13.33 -9.03 -3.00
N HIS A 166 -13.08 -8.99 -4.29
CA HIS A 166 -13.78 -8.16 -5.26
C HIS A 166 -15.22 -8.62 -5.48
N ASP A 167 -15.50 -9.93 -5.34
CA ASP A 167 -16.85 -10.46 -5.34
C ASP A 167 -17.72 -9.78 -4.26
N PRO A 168 -18.74 -8.98 -4.65
CA PRO A 168 -19.57 -8.24 -3.71
C PRO A 168 -20.37 -9.14 -2.76
N ASP A 169 -20.58 -10.42 -3.10
CA ASP A 169 -21.25 -11.41 -2.25
C ASP A 169 -20.31 -12.08 -1.23
N SER A 170 -19.01 -11.80 -1.32
CA SER A 170 -18.00 -12.30 -0.41
C SER A 170 -17.78 -11.37 0.78
N SER A 171 -17.90 -11.93 1.99
CA SER A 171 -17.63 -11.22 3.24
C SER A 171 -16.19 -11.38 3.72
N GLN A 172 -15.27 -11.75 2.83
CA GLN A 172 -13.89 -12.05 3.18
C GLN A 172 -12.94 -10.92 2.78
N ALA A 173 -11.91 -10.74 3.60
CA ALA A 173 -10.87 -9.76 3.36
C ALA A 173 -9.53 -10.26 3.90
N PHE A 174 -8.46 -9.59 3.50
CA PHE A 174 -7.12 -9.79 4.03
C PHE A 174 -6.56 -8.47 4.54
N VAL A 175 -5.64 -8.55 5.50
CA VAL A 175 -4.84 -7.41 5.95
C VAL A 175 -3.38 -7.79 6.07
N GLY A 176 -2.50 -6.96 5.52
CA GLY A 176 -1.05 -7.08 5.67
C GLY A 176 -0.59 -6.40 6.95
N CYS A 177 0.17 -7.12 7.80
CA CYS A 177 0.75 -6.56 9.01
C CYS A 177 2.25 -6.37 8.80
N ALA A 178 2.69 -5.11 8.66
CA ALA A 178 4.02 -4.77 8.20
C ALA A 178 5.11 -5.31 9.12
N LEU A 179 5.16 -4.83 10.36
CA LEU A 179 6.28 -5.14 11.27
C LEU A 179 6.36 -6.62 11.63
N SER A 180 5.21 -7.27 11.78
CA SER A 180 5.12 -8.70 12.06
C SER A 180 5.29 -9.59 10.81
N SER A 181 5.17 -9.00 9.61
CA SER A 181 5.28 -9.69 8.31
C SER A 181 4.34 -10.89 8.20
N THR A 182 3.08 -10.66 8.57
CA THR A 182 2.00 -11.64 8.51
C THR A 182 0.84 -11.11 7.67
N VAL A 183 0.00 -12.03 7.20
CA VAL A 183 -1.31 -11.69 6.62
C VAL A 183 -2.38 -12.39 7.42
N PHE A 184 -3.40 -11.63 7.81
CA PHE A 184 -4.61 -12.16 8.44
C PHE A 184 -5.76 -12.19 7.45
N ARG A 185 -6.60 -13.22 7.56
CA ARG A 185 -7.87 -13.33 6.85
C ARG A 185 -9.01 -12.95 7.78
N ILE A 186 -9.87 -12.06 7.33
CA ILE A 186 -11.17 -11.75 7.92
C ILE A 186 -12.21 -12.60 7.21
N PHE A 187 -13.08 -13.26 7.97
CA PHE A 187 -14.12 -14.14 7.41
C PHE A 187 -15.40 -14.12 8.25
N LYS A 188 -16.37 -14.96 7.86
CA LYS A 188 -17.73 -15.10 8.44
C LYS A 188 -17.86 -14.57 9.87
N LYS A 189 -18.76 -13.59 10.06
CA LYS A 189 -19.01 -12.91 11.34
C LYS A 189 -17.80 -12.19 11.93
N GLN A 190 -16.93 -11.64 11.07
CA GLN A 190 -15.77 -10.81 11.48
C GLN A 190 -14.75 -11.59 12.32
N ALA A 191 -14.69 -12.91 12.15
CA ALA A 191 -13.64 -13.73 12.72
C ALA A 191 -12.33 -13.49 11.95
N ILE A 192 -11.20 -13.60 12.64
CA ILE A 192 -9.89 -13.30 12.09
C ILE A 192 -8.93 -14.47 12.39
N GLU A 193 -8.14 -14.90 11.40
CA GLU A 193 -7.05 -15.85 11.61
C GLU A 193 -5.81 -15.49 10.78
N LYS A 194 -4.62 -15.80 11.31
CA LYS A 194 -3.36 -15.64 10.57
C LYS A 194 -3.26 -16.74 9.52
N VAL A 195 -3.02 -16.37 8.26
CA VAL A 195 -2.96 -17.30 7.13
C VAL A 195 -1.60 -17.33 6.41
N ILE A 196 -0.80 -16.25 6.51
CA ILE A 196 0.55 -16.17 5.96
C ILE A 196 1.50 -15.60 7.03
N SER A 197 2.72 -16.12 7.07
CA SER A 197 3.81 -15.60 7.91
C SER A 197 5.12 -15.68 7.13
N VAL A 198 5.81 -14.54 7.00
CA VAL A 198 7.13 -14.44 6.39
C VAL A 198 8.18 -14.46 7.52
N PRO A 199 9.13 -15.42 7.52
CA PRO A 199 10.13 -15.50 8.58
C PRO A 199 11.15 -14.37 8.46
N SER A 200 11.42 -13.69 9.59
CA SER A 200 12.53 -12.74 9.71
C SER A 200 13.88 -13.39 9.41
N LYS A 201 14.85 -12.57 8.99
CA LYS A 201 16.24 -12.99 8.76
C LYS A 201 17.10 -12.51 9.91
N SER A 202 17.94 -13.36 10.48
CA SER A 202 18.93 -12.89 11.46
C SER A 202 20.11 -12.29 10.71
N VAL A 203 20.49 -11.07 11.07
CA VAL A 203 21.45 -10.25 10.31
C VAL A 203 22.46 -9.51 11.21
N GLU A 204 23.61 -9.21 10.65
CA GLU A 204 24.62 -8.29 11.19
C GLU A 204 24.75 -7.06 10.27
N GLY A 205 25.14 -5.91 10.83
CA GLY A 205 25.34 -4.68 10.04
C GLY A 205 24.05 -3.97 9.63
N TRP A 206 22.94 -4.27 10.31
CA TRP A 206 21.64 -3.63 10.11
C TRP A 206 21.08 -3.06 11.43
N ALA A 207 19.99 -2.29 11.35
CA ALA A 207 19.40 -1.57 12.48
C ALA A 207 19.04 -2.47 13.68
N LEU A 208 18.66 -3.72 13.42
CA LEU A 208 18.24 -4.71 14.42
C LEU A 208 18.85 -6.09 14.11
N PRO A 209 18.94 -7.01 15.09
CA PRO A 209 19.47 -8.36 14.85
C PRO A 209 18.55 -9.22 13.97
N ASP A 210 17.24 -8.96 13.96
CA ASP A 210 16.27 -9.68 13.14
C ASP A 210 15.56 -8.71 12.20
N MET A 211 15.67 -8.97 10.90
CA MET A 211 15.06 -8.20 9.83
C MET A 211 13.72 -8.82 9.42
N PRO A 212 12.58 -8.19 9.73
CA PRO A 212 11.28 -8.64 9.23
C PRO A 212 11.17 -8.37 7.71
N GLY A 213 10.20 -9.02 7.06
CA GLY A 213 9.88 -8.73 5.65
C GLY A 213 9.45 -7.28 5.44
N LEU A 214 8.67 -6.77 6.40
CA LEU A 214 7.93 -5.52 6.33
C LEU A 214 6.94 -5.54 5.17
N ILE A 215 5.80 -6.23 5.37
CA ILE A 215 4.72 -6.28 4.38
C ILE A 215 4.04 -4.91 4.31
N THR A 216 4.42 -4.08 3.34
CA THR A 216 3.95 -2.69 3.27
C THR A 216 2.69 -2.51 2.44
N ASP A 217 2.52 -3.31 1.38
CA ASP A 217 1.34 -3.25 0.53
C ASP A 217 0.85 -4.66 0.17
N ILE A 218 -0.47 -4.80 0.03
CA ILE A 218 -1.14 -6.01 -0.45
C ILE A 218 -2.22 -5.66 -1.47
N LEU A 219 -2.44 -6.53 -2.45
CA LEU A 219 -3.58 -6.43 -3.36
C LEU A 219 -4.08 -7.81 -3.81
N ILE A 220 -5.30 -7.85 -4.33
CA ILE A 220 -5.96 -9.07 -4.81
C ILE A 220 -6.26 -8.90 -6.30
N SER A 221 -6.02 -9.94 -7.11
CA SER A 221 -6.40 -9.92 -8.53
C SER A 221 -7.92 -9.87 -8.69
N LEU A 222 -8.42 -9.22 -9.75
CA LEU A 222 -9.87 -9.01 -9.94
C LEU A 222 -10.71 -10.29 -10.00
N ASP A 223 -10.10 -11.44 -10.29
CA ASP A 223 -10.75 -12.75 -10.28
C ASP A 223 -10.72 -13.43 -8.89
N ASP A 224 -10.31 -12.70 -7.84
CA ASP A 224 -10.18 -13.16 -6.45
C ASP A 224 -9.28 -14.37 -6.24
N ARG A 225 -8.41 -14.66 -7.21
CA ARG A 225 -7.60 -15.88 -7.22
C ARG A 225 -6.22 -15.70 -6.63
N PHE A 226 -5.62 -14.52 -6.77
CA PHE A 226 -4.26 -14.27 -6.31
C PHE A 226 -4.18 -13.08 -5.36
N LEU A 227 -3.48 -13.28 -4.25
CA LEU A 227 -3.03 -12.23 -3.34
C LEU A 227 -1.55 -11.93 -3.63
N TYR A 228 -1.22 -10.66 -3.74
CA TYR A 228 0.14 -10.17 -3.90
C TYR A 228 0.52 -9.31 -2.71
N PHE A 229 1.79 -9.33 -2.33
CA PHE A 229 2.32 -8.38 -1.38
C PHE A 229 3.80 -8.13 -1.56
N SER A 230 4.25 -6.97 -1.10
CA SER A 230 5.64 -6.52 -1.12
C SER A 230 6.26 -6.59 0.28
N ASN A 231 7.41 -7.25 0.41
CA ASN A 231 8.26 -7.17 1.59
C ASN A 231 9.33 -6.10 1.34
N TRP A 232 9.08 -4.90 1.83
CA TRP A 232 9.92 -3.75 1.53
C TRP A 232 11.36 -3.92 2.02
N LEU A 233 11.55 -4.39 3.26
CA LEU A 233 12.89 -4.60 3.82
C LEU A 233 13.62 -5.78 3.18
N HIS A 234 12.89 -6.87 2.92
CA HIS A 234 13.51 -8.05 2.30
C HIS A 234 13.84 -7.85 0.84
N GLY A 235 13.09 -7.00 0.13
CA GLY A 235 13.30 -6.81 -1.29
C GLY A 235 12.63 -7.88 -2.13
N ASP A 236 11.44 -8.38 -1.77
CA ASP A 236 10.71 -9.32 -2.61
C ASP A 236 9.22 -9.04 -2.72
N ILE A 237 8.64 -9.46 -3.85
CA ILE A 237 7.20 -9.53 -4.06
C ILE A 237 6.81 -11.00 -4.10
N ARG A 238 5.69 -11.33 -3.46
CA ARG A 238 5.12 -12.68 -3.45
C ARG A 238 3.75 -12.68 -4.11
N GLN A 239 3.44 -13.80 -4.76
CA GLN A 239 2.15 -14.13 -5.34
C GLN A 239 1.66 -15.41 -4.67
N TYR A 240 0.49 -15.34 -4.03
CA TYR A 240 -0.19 -16.44 -3.37
C TYR A 240 -1.48 -16.77 -4.09
N ASP A 241 -1.70 -18.04 -4.40
CA ASP A 241 -3.00 -18.57 -4.80
C ASP A 241 -3.91 -18.63 -3.55
N ILE A 242 -5.02 -17.91 -3.60
CA ILE A 242 -6.01 -17.78 -2.53
C ILE A 242 -7.37 -18.39 -2.90
N THR A 243 -7.41 -19.28 -3.90
CA THR A 243 -8.63 -20.04 -4.25
C THR A 243 -9.21 -20.74 -3.00
N ASP A 244 -8.34 -21.27 -2.14
CA ASP A 244 -8.67 -21.55 -0.75
C ASP A 244 -8.12 -20.43 0.13
N THR A 245 -8.96 -19.44 0.39
CA THR A 245 -8.63 -18.27 1.23
C THR A 245 -8.06 -18.64 2.60
N ARG A 246 -8.41 -19.80 3.18
CA ARG A 246 -7.91 -20.25 4.48
C ARG A 246 -6.48 -20.80 4.41
N ASN A 247 -6.08 -21.32 3.26
CA ASN A 247 -4.78 -21.93 3.04
C ASN A 247 -4.05 -21.32 1.82
N PRO A 248 -3.67 -20.02 1.87
CA PRO A 248 -2.94 -19.39 0.77
C PRO A 248 -1.66 -20.14 0.43
N ARG A 249 -1.42 -20.35 -0.87
CA ARG A 249 -0.26 -21.11 -1.35
C ARG A 249 0.67 -20.21 -2.17
N LEU A 250 1.93 -20.10 -1.76
CA LEU A 250 2.95 -19.37 -2.52
C LEU A 250 3.14 -20.02 -3.90
N VAL A 251 2.96 -19.24 -4.97
CA VAL A 251 3.08 -19.71 -6.37
C VAL A 251 4.06 -18.88 -7.20
N GLY A 252 4.42 -17.68 -6.75
CA GLY A 252 5.39 -16.83 -7.41
C GLY A 252 6.13 -15.98 -6.39
N GLN A 253 7.42 -15.74 -6.64
CA GLN A 253 8.24 -14.83 -5.85
C GLN A 253 9.30 -14.22 -6.75
N ILE A 254 9.53 -12.92 -6.61
CA ILE A 254 10.63 -12.23 -7.28
C ILE A 254 11.36 -11.32 -6.30
N TRP A 255 12.68 -11.31 -6.40
CA TRP A 255 13.54 -10.46 -5.59
C TRP A 255 13.92 -9.21 -6.38
N LEU A 256 13.74 -8.04 -5.77
CA LEU A 256 13.86 -6.70 -6.33
C LEU A 256 14.52 -5.77 -5.31
N GLY A 257 15.84 -5.87 -5.13
CA GLY A 257 16.59 -5.02 -4.20
C GLY A 257 16.50 -5.51 -2.75
N GLY A 258 16.18 -4.60 -1.82
CA GLY A 258 16.06 -4.86 -0.39
C GLY A 258 17.35 -4.63 0.41
N SER A 259 17.21 -4.64 1.74
CA SER A 259 18.28 -4.22 2.66
C SER A 259 19.43 -5.22 2.78
N PHE A 260 19.24 -6.46 2.35
CA PHE A 260 20.24 -7.52 2.47
C PHE A 260 20.78 -8.01 1.11
N CYS A 261 20.74 -7.17 0.08
CA CYS A 261 21.49 -7.41 -1.16
C CYS A 261 22.96 -7.74 -0.88
N ARG A 262 23.55 -8.64 -1.67
CA ARG A 262 24.90 -9.19 -1.45
C ARG A 262 26.02 -8.15 -1.42
N ASP A 263 25.81 -6.99 -2.05
CA ASP A 263 26.74 -5.86 -2.09
C ASP A 263 26.47 -4.83 -0.99
N SER A 264 25.49 -5.06 -0.12
CA SER A 264 25.20 -4.21 1.04
C SER A 264 26.16 -4.48 2.21
N GLN A 265 26.12 -3.59 3.20
CA GLN A 265 26.80 -3.79 4.49
C GLN A 265 26.13 -4.87 5.37
N VAL A 266 24.94 -5.34 5.00
CA VAL A 266 24.17 -6.30 5.79
C VAL A 266 24.62 -7.72 5.46
N LYS A 267 24.97 -8.47 6.50
CA LYS A 267 25.35 -9.88 6.41
C LYS A 267 24.24 -10.74 6.99
N VAL A 268 23.76 -11.70 6.22
CA VAL A 268 22.75 -12.67 6.68
C VAL A 268 23.43 -13.80 7.46
N ILE A 269 22.96 -14.04 8.68
CA ILE A 269 23.44 -15.09 9.59
C ILE A 269 22.57 -16.34 9.48
N ASP A 270 21.24 -16.15 9.45
CA ASP A 270 20.28 -17.22 9.24
C ASP A 270 19.13 -16.75 8.33
N ASP A 271 18.82 -17.58 7.34
CA ASP A 271 17.67 -17.40 6.45
C ASP A 271 17.04 -18.75 6.14
N LYS A 272 15.81 -18.92 6.61
CA LYS A 272 15.04 -20.16 6.47
C LYS A 272 14.52 -20.40 5.05
N GLU A 273 14.54 -19.39 4.19
CA GLU A 273 13.96 -19.42 2.84
C GLU A 273 15.02 -19.50 1.74
N ARG A 274 16.30 -19.19 2.03
CA ARG A 274 17.37 -19.21 1.03
C ARG A 274 18.76 -19.42 1.63
N LYS A 275 19.68 -19.86 0.77
CA LYS A 275 21.10 -20.07 1.12
C LYS A 275 21.99 -18.86 0.84
N ASP A 276 21.66 -18.08 -0.19
CA ASP A 276 22.49 -16.98 -0.69
C ASP A 276 21.74 -15.65 -0.66
N GLN A 277 22.44 -14.58 -0.28
CA GLN A 277 21.92 -13.21 -0.40
C GLN A 277 21.64 -12.84 -1.87
N PRO A 278 20.56 -12.11 -2.18
CA PRO A 278 20.18 -11.75 -3.54
C PRO A 278 21.25 -10.84 -4.16
N LYS A 279 21.45 -10.99 -5.47
CA LYS A 279 22.38 -10.15 -6.23
C LYS A 279 21.76 -8.78 -6.49
N PRO A 280 22.56 -7.71 -6.55
CA PRO A 280 22.04 -6.41 -6.98
C PRO A 280 21.48 -6.51 -8.40
N ILE A 281 20.42 -5.74 -8.65
CA ILE A 281 19.79 -5.66 -9.96
C ILE A 281 20.34 -4.43 -10.68
N ILE A 282 20.85 -4.66 -11.88
CA ILE A 282 21.22 -3.59 -12.81
C ILE A 282 20.08 -3.44 -13.81
N LEU A 283 19.50 -2.25 -13.84
CA LEU A 283 18.40 -1.88 -14.71
C LEU A 283 18.89 -1.68 -16.15
N ASN A 284 17.97 -1.61 -17.09
CA ASN A 284 18.30 -1.50 -18.52
C ASN A 284 19.07 -0.22 -18.90
N ASN A 285 18.98 0.83 -18.09
CA ASN A 285 19.75 2.07 -18.23
C ASN A 285 21.12 2.01 -17.53
N GLY A 286 21.51 0.87 -16.95
CA GLY A 286 22.77 0.66 -16.25
C GLY A 286 22.78 1.10 -14.79
N LYS A 287 21.69 1.69 -14.26
CA LYS A 287 21.59 2.05 -12.84
C LYS A 287 21.35 0.82 -11.97
N ARG A 288 21.85 0.88 -10.73
CA ARG A 288 21.53 -0.09 -9.69
C ARG A 288 20.12 0.18 -9.17
N LEU A 289 19.32 -0.87 -8.98
CA LEU A 289 18.04 -0.75 -8.27
C LEU A 289 18.31 -0.53 -6.78
N GLU A 290 17.94 0.66 -6.30
CA GLU A 290 17.94 1.01 -4.88
C GLU A 290 16.59 0.69 -4.22
N GLY A 291 16.59 0.51 -2.90
CA GLY A 291 15.37 0.22 -2.14
C GLY A 291 14.85 -1.22 -2.30
N GLY A 292 13.69 -1.48 -1.71
CA GLY A 292 12.89 -2.68 -1.94
C GLY A 292 11.54 -2.33 -2.57
N PRO A 293 10.77 -3.33 -3.04
CA PRO A 293 9.45 -3.07 -3.60
C PRO A 293 8.51 -2.57 -2.50
N GLN A 294 7.77 -1.51 -2.79
CA GLN A 294 6.74 -0.95 -1.92
C GLN A 294 5.39 -1.08 -2.63
N MET A 295 4.87 -0.01 -3.23
CA MET A 295 3.49 -0.03 -3.73
C MET A 295 3.45 -0.88 -4.98
N ILE A 296 2.44 -1.74 -5.02
CA ILE A 296 2.18 -2.61 -6.16
C ILE A 296 0.83 -2.29 -6.76
N GLN A 297 0.71 -2.38 -8.08
CA GLN A 297 -0.56 -2.17 -8.76
C GLN A 297 -0.72 -3.12 -9.94
N LEU A 298 -1.75 -3.97 -9.85
CA LEU A 298 -2.02 -5.01 -10.84
C LEU A 298 -2.92 -4.48 -11.95
N SER A 299 -2.61 -4.84 -13.20
CA SER A 299 -3.50 -4.59 -14.33
C SER A 299 -4.80 -5.40 -14.20
N LEU A 300 -5.89 -4.89 -14.76
CA LEU A 300 -7.22 -5.53 -14.67
C LEU A 300 -7.23 -6.98 -15.18
N ASP A 301 -6.41 -7.31 -16.18
CA ASP A 301 -6.27 -8.69 -16.71
C ASP A 301 -5.30 -9.57 -15.90
N GLY A 302 -4.72 -9.05 -14.82
CA GLY A 302 -3.82 -9.76 -13.91
C GLY A 302 -2.41 -10.02 -14.44
N LYS A 303 -2.07 -9.60 -15.67
CA LYS A 303 -0.83 -10.01 -16.34
C LYS A 303 0.39 -9.13 -16.08
N ARG A 304 0.17 -7.92 -15.55
CA ARG A 304 1.23 -6.93 -15.30
C ARG A 304 1.07 -6.38 -13.90
N LEU A 305 2.11 -6.47 -13.10
CA LEU A 305 2.19 -5.85 -11.78
C LEU A 305 3.23 -4.72 -11.85
N TYR A 306 2.79 -3.48 -11.66
CA TYR A 306 3.70 -2.33 -11.57
C TYR A 306 4.12 -2.13 -10.12
N VAL A 307 5.34 -1.66 -9.93
CA VAL A 307 5.99 -1.60 -8.61
C VAL A 307 6.74 -0.29 -8.48
N THR A 308 6.55 0.44 -7.39
CA THR A 308 7.44 1.52 -6.93
C THR A 308 8.15 1.12 -5.64
N ASN A 309 9.08 1.93 -5.14
CA ASN A 309 9.98 1.55 -4.03
C ASN A 309 10.00 2.51 -2.83
N SER A 310 9.30 3.65 -2.87
CA SER A 310 9.21 4.57 -1.72
C SER A 310 8.10 4.15 -0.75
N LEU A 311 8.39 4.20 0.55
CA LEU A 311 7.41 3.99 1.61
C LEU A 311 6.97 5.32 2.20
N TYR A 312 7.86 5.99 2.93
CA TYR A 312 7.55 7.26 3.58
C TYR A 312 8.88 7.96 3.83
N SER A 313 8.98 9.25 3.53
CA SER A 313 10.24 9.97 3.42
C SER A 313 11.18 9.78 4.61
N ALA A 314 10.69 9.85 5.85
CA ALA A 314 11.52 9.63 7.03
C ALA A 314 12.05 8.19 7.14
N TRP A 315 11.27 7.21 6.69
CA TRP A 315 11.64 5.79 6.70
C TRP A 315 12.56 5.46 5.52
N ASP A 316 12.32 6.04 4.36
CA ASP A 316 13.17 5.90 3.18
C ASP A 316 14.58 6.42 3.47
N VAL A 317 14.70 7.57 4.12
CA VAL A 317 16.00 8.11 4.57
C VAL A 317 16.69 7.16 5.55
N GLN A 318 15.93 6.55 6.46
CA GLN A 318 16.47 5.65 7.48
C GLN A 318 16.95 4.32 6.91
N PHE A 319 16.18 3.70 6.01
CA PHE A 319 16.42 2.34 5.54
C PHE A 319 17.06 2.24 4.16
N TYR A 320 16.83 3.24 3.29
CA TYR A 320 17.32 3.30 1.91
C TYR A 320 17.81 4.71 1.51
N PRO A 321 18.81 5.28 2.21
CA PRO A 321 19.31 6.63 1.91
C PRO A 321 19.83 6.79 0.47
N ASP A 322 20.38 5.73 -0.13
CA ASP A 322 20.84 5.75 -1.53
C ASP A 322 19.67 5.84 -2.52
N MET A 323 18.50 5.28 -2.20
CA MET A 323 17.28 5.46 -3.00
C MET A 323 16.83 6.93 -2.95
N VAL A 324 16.87 7.56 -1.77
CA VAL A 324 16.53 8.98 -1.63
C VAL A 324 17.48 9.86 -2.44
N LYS A 325 18.77 9.54 -2.43
CA LYS A 325 19.80 10.28 -3.17
C LYS A 325 19.71 10.11 -4.69
N ASN A 326 19.38 8.90 -5.14
CA ASN A 326 19.45 8.55 -6.56
C ASN A 326 18.08 8.54 -7.26
N GLY A 327 17.00 8.64 -6.49
CA GLY A 327 15.62 8.60 -6.97
C GLY A 327 15.02 7.20 -6.94
N SER A 328 13.69 7.18 -6.90
CA SER A 328 12.88 5.98 -7.01
C SER A 328 12.76 5.50 -8.46
N VAL A 329 12.14 4.33 -8.64
CA VAL A 329 11.81 3.80 -9.96
C VAL A 329 10.39 3.25 -9.99
N MET A 330 9.85 3.10 -11.20
CA MET A 330 8.72 2.22 -11.46
C MET A 330 9.16 1.07 -12.36
N LEU A 331 8.90 -0.15 -11.92
CA LEU A 331 9.16 -1.39 -12.66
C LEU A 331 7.85 -2.04 -13.11
N GLN A 332 7.92 -2.92 -14.11
CA GLN A 332 6.84 -3.82 -14.47
C GLN A 332 7.30 -5.26 -14.27
N ILE A 333 6.47 -6.05 -13.61
CA ILE A 333 6.62 -7.50 -13.42
C ILE A 333 5.57 -8.19 -14.29
N ASP A 334 6.02 -9.11 -15.12
CA ASP A 334 5.14 -9.99 -15.88
C ASP A 334 4.67 -11.12 -14.95
N VAL A 335 3.36 -11.37 -14.98
CA VAL A 335 2.66 -12.30 -14.06
C VAL A 335 2.13 -13.49 -14.84
N ASP A 336 2.48 -14.71 -14.43
CA ASP A 336 1.84 -15.94 -14.90
C ASP A 336 0.52 -16.12 -14.13
N THR A 337 -0.59 -15.82 -14.80
CA THR A 337 -1.95 -15.94 -14.24
C THR A 337 -2.48 -17.37 -14.29
N GLU A 338 -1.83 -18.31 -14.95
CA GLU A 338 -2.30 -19.69 -15.05
C GLU A 338 -1.71 -20.57 -13.93
N LYS A 339 -0.40 -20.50 -13.72
CA LYS A 339 0.31 -21.34 -12.75
C LYS A 339 0.84 -20.57 -11.54
N GLY A 340 0.88 -19.25 -11.64
CA GLY A 340 1.67 -18.40 -10.77
C GLY A 340 3.13 -18.34 -11.24
N GLY A 341 3.78 -17.22 -10.94
CA GLY A 341 5.12 -16.91 -11.41
C GLY A 341 5.26 -15.42 -11.66
N LEU A 342 6.42 -14.87 -11.28
CA LEU A 342 6.74 -13.46 -11.41
C LEU A 342 8.09 -13.31 -12.11
N SER A 343 8.16 -12.45 -13.13
CA SER A 343 9.42 -12.13 -13.80
C SER A 343 9.55 -10.65 -14.13
N LEU A 344 10.72 -10.07 -13.92
CA LEU A 344 10.98 -8.66 -14.23
C LEU A 344 10.96 -8.42 -15.74
N ASN A 345 10.09 -7.52 -16.20
CA ASN A 345 10.12 -7.03 -17.57
C ASN A 345 11.30 -6.04 -17.74
N LYS A 346 12.37 -6.49 -18.36
CA LYS A 346 13.59 -5.69 -18.58
C LYS A 346 13.43 -4.57 -19.60
N ASN A 347 12.31 -4.53 -20.33
CA ASN A 347 12.02 -3.51 -21.34
C ASN A 347 11.23 -2.32 -20.78
N PHE A 348 10.79 -2.40 -19.52
CA PHE A 348 10.05 -1.32 -18.87
C PHE A 348 10.84 -0.76 -17.68
N LEU A 349 11.02 0.55 -17.67
CA LEU A 349 11.56 1.31 -16.55
C LEU A 349 11.03 2.74 -16.62
N VAL A 350 10.52 3.26 -15.52
CA VAL A 350 10.45 4.70 -15.27
C VAL A 350 11.49 5.01 -14.19
N ASP A 351 12.43 5.87 -14.52
CA ASP A 351 13.49 6.32 -13.62
C ASP A 351 13.17 7.74 -13.16
N PHE A 352 12.99 7.93 -11.86
CA PHE A 352 12.67 9.22 -11.25
C PHE A 352 13.90 9.93 -10.67
N GLY A 353 15.11 9.42 -10.91
CA GLY A 353 16.36 10.01 -10.43
C GLY A 353 16.79 11.28 -11.16
N ASP A 354 16.48 11.36 -12.45
CA ASP A 354 16.88 12.49 -13.32
C ASP A 354 15.71 13.45 -13.58
N GLU A 355 14.78 13.55 -12.64
CA GLU A 355 13.65 14.47 -12.71
C GLU A 355 14.12 15.94 -12.68
N PRO A 356 13.39 16.89 -13.31
CA PRO A 356 13.90 18.26 -13.54
C PRO A 356 14.30 19.05 -12.28
N GLN A 357 13.72 18.73 -11.11
CA GLN A 357 13.99 19.38 -9.84
C GLN A 357 14.85 18.51 -8.89
N GLY A 358 15.47 17.46 -9.44
CA GLY A 358 16.21 16.46 -8.69
C GLY A 358 15.38 15.19 -8.46
N PRO A 359 15.97 14.19 -7.78
CA PRO A 359 15.37 12.88 -7.59
C PRO A 359 13.99 12.93 -6.91
N VAL A 360 13.04 12.14 -7.43
CA VAL A 360 11.68 12.02 -6.88
C VAL A 360 11.45 10.61 -6.35
N LEU A 361 10.62 10.52 -5.30
CA LEU A 361 10.20 9.28 -4.66
C LEU A 361 8.75 8.96 -5.06
N ALA A 362 8.58 7.89 -5.84
CA ALA A 362 7.30 7.43 -6.36
C ALA A 362 6.65 6.45 -5.39
N HIS A 363 5.37 6.68 -5.09
CA HIS A 363 4.58 5.91 -4.16
C HIS A 363 3.45 5.18 -4.88
N GLU A 364 2.19 5.61 -4.77
CA GLU A 364 1.05 4.89 -5.34
C GLU A 364 0.91 5.07 -6.87
N ILE A 365 0.29 4.08 -7.51
CA ILE A 365 0.00 4.06 -8.94
C ILE A 365 -1.51 3.94 -9.14
N ARG A 366 -2.09 4.79 -10.01
CA ARG A 366 -3.51 4.69 -10.41
C ARG A 366 -3.66 4.59 -11.91
N TYR A 367 -4.52 3.67 -12.35
CA TYR A 367 -4.85 3.50 -13.75
C TYR A 367 -6.00 4.43 -14.14
N PRO A 368 -5.94 5.14 -15.29
CA PRO A 368 -7.03 6.01 -15.74
C PRO A 368 -8.40 5.31 -15.83
N GLY A 369 -8.40 4.03 -16.16
CA GLY A 369 -9.60 3.18 -16.27
C GLY A 369 -10.02 2.48 -14.98
N GLY A 370 -9.38 2.79 -13.84
CA GLY A 370 -9.50 2.03 -12.61
C GLY A 370 -8.60 0.79 -12.58
N ASP A 371 -8.42 0.26 -11.39
CA ASP A 371 -7.53 -0.85 -11.08
C ASP A 371 -8.08 -1.66 -9.89
N CYS A 372 -7.41 -2.77 -9.55
CA CYS A 372 -7.87 -3.68 -8.50
C CYS A 372 -7.79 -3.10 -7.07
N THR A 373 -7.33 -1.86 -6.90
CA THR A 373 -7.32 -1.21 -5.57
C THR A 373 -8.13 0.09 -5.55
N SER A 374 -8.81 0.46 -6.64
CA SER A 374 -9.55 1.74 -6.76
C SER A 374 -11.06 1.59 -6.80
N ASP A 375 -11.56 0.38 -7.01
CA ASP A 375 -12.95 0.11 -7.33
C ASP A 375 -13.61 -0.79 -6.29
N ILE A 376 -14.89 -0.51 -6.03
CA ILE A 376 -15.78 -1.33 -5.21
C ILE A 376 -16.95 -1.73 -6.12
N TRP A 377 -17.32 -3.01 -6.11
CA TRP A 377 -18.47 -3.52 -6.84
C TRP A 377 -19.63 -3.76 -5.87
N LEU A 378 -20.86 -3.58 -6.35
CA LEU A 378 -22.08 -3.57 -5.54
C LEU A 378 -23.17 -4.49 -6.05
#